data_AF-A0A7V2PFI6-F1
#
_entry.id   AF-A0A7V2PFI6-F1
#
_cell.length_a   1.000
_cell.length_b   1.000
_cell.length_c   1.000
_cell.angle_alpha   90.00
_cell.angle_beta   90.00
_cell.angle_gamma   90.00
#
_symmetry.space_group_name_H-M   'P 1'
#
loop_
_entity.id
_entity.type
_entity.pdbx_description
1 polymer ?
#
loop_
_entity_poly.entity_id
_entity_poly.type
_entity_poly.pdbx_seq_one_letter_code
_entity_poly.pdbx_strand_id
1 'polypeptide(L)'
;MSQELPKEAMEVTYTTAEEMPQEIKNLIYEQWLPHALRGLLEGVRELPREYRDKVLKKMSRGCGVLGTPVVGVTPGMGLEAYKLHACDLQPPLGPRDIEQFGDVIQVDYHHPLDKDGKPVCHCPFVILGLIEPFPELCQCAANLGAEYIEVATGKPCHKVEVMASPHTTGDPYIRYLVYLKPPVSSNTRDE
;
A
#
# COMPACT_ATOMS: atom_id res chain seq x y z
N MET A 1 -34.26 7.57 -38.11
CA MET A 1 -34.84 6.23 -37.90
C MET A 1 -34.37 5.77 -36.53
N SER A 2 -35.23 5.77 -35.52
CA SER A 2 -34.91 5.21 -34.21
C SER A 2 -34.79 3.70 -34.36
N GLN A 3 -33.62 3.15 -34.07
CA GLN A 3 -33.50 1.70 -33.91
C GLN A 3 -34.32 1.32 -32.69
N GLU A 4 -35.40 0.56 -32.89
CA GLU A 4 -36.13 -0.05 -31.79
C GLU A 4 -35.18 -0.97 -31.03
N LEU A 5 -35.04 -0.73 -29.73
CA LEU A 5 -34.25 -1.56 -28.86
C LEU A 5 -34.86 -2.99 -28.81
N PRO A 6 -34.03 -4.03 -28.66
CA PRO A 6 -34.51 -5.41 -28.48
C PRO A 6 -35.58 -5.49 -27.37
N LYS A 7 -36.54 -6.42 -27.47
CA LYS A 7 -37.64 -6.56 -26.49
C LYS A 7 -37.16 -6.82 -25.06
N GLU A 8 -35.93 -7.31 -24.91
CA GLU A 8 -35.25 -7.58 -23.64
C GLU A 8 -34.51 -6.36 -23.07
N ALA A 9 -34.29 -5.33 -23.89
CA ALA A 9 -33.64 -4.09 -23.45
C ALA A 9 -34.69 -3.19 -22.78
N MET A 10 -34.73 -3.22 -21.45
CA MET A 10 -35.49 -2.24 -20.68
C MET A 10 -34.85 -0.86 -20.86
N GLU A 11 -35.67 0.17 -21.07
CA GLU A 11 -35.19 1.55 -21.02
C GLU A 11 -34.55 1.80 -19.66
N VAL A 12 -33.27 2.13 -19.68
CA VAL A 12 -32.51 2.44 -18.47
C VAL A 12 -32.82 3.89 -18.11
N THR A 13 -33.40 4.11 -16.92
CA THR A 13 -33.90 5.45 -16.52
C THR A 13 -32.84 6.34 -15.89
N TYR A 14 -31.58 5.89 -15.80
CA TYR A 14 -30.49 6.62 -15.18
C TYR A 14 -29.41 6.98 -16.21
N THR A 15 -28.87 8.19 -16.10
CA THR A 15 -27.80 8.71 -16.97
C THR A 15 -26.51 8.95 -16.21
N THR A 16 -26.60 9.12 -14.89
CA THR A 16 -25.46 9.32 -14.00
C THR A 16 -25.34 8.19 -12.99
N ALA A 17 -24.16 8.05 -12.40
CA ALA A 17 -23.95 7.11 -11.30
C ALA A 17 -24.87 7.45 -10.11
N GLU A 18 -25.19 8.71 -9.85
CA GLU A 18 -26.04 9.11 -8.72
C GLU A 18 -27.47 8.57 -8.86
N GLU A 19 -28.03 8.63 -10.07
CA GLU A 19 -29.37 8.15 -10.42
C GLU A 19 -29.49 6.61 -10.49
N MET A 20 -28.35 5.91 -10.53
CA MET A 20 -28.33 4.46 -10.64
C MET A 20 -28.94 3.78 -9.41
N PRO A 21 -29.79 2.75 -9.59
CA PRO A 21 -30.34 1.96 -8.49
C PRO A 21 -29.24 1.44 -7.57
N GLN A 22 -29.48 1.51 -6.26
CA GLN A 22 -28.49 1.12 -5.25
C GLN A 22 -28.06 -0.35 -5.38
N GLU A 23 -28.97 -1.23 -5.79
CA GLU A 23 -28.69 -2.65 -6.03
C GLU A 23 -27.64 -2.84 -7.14
N ILE A 24 -27.71 -2.05 -8.21
CA ILE A 24 -26.73 -2.09 -9.30
C ILE A 24 -25.40 -1.49 -8.83
N LYS A 25 -25.42 -0.38 -8.07
CA LYS A 25 -24.22 0.18 -7.46
C LYS A 25 -23.52 -0.85 -6.57
N ASN A 26 -24.27 -1.54 -5.70
CA ASN A 26 -23.73 -2.56 -4.82
C ASN A 26 -23.14 -3.71 -5.63
N LEU A 27 -23.81 -4.16 -6.69
CA LEU A 27 -23.26 -5.18 -7.59
C LEU A 27 -21.92 -4.74 -8.20
N ILE A 28 -21.81 -3.48 -8.63
CA ILE A 28 -20.56 -2.91 -9.15
C ILE A 28 -19.48 -2.90 -8.07
N TYR A 29 -19.75 -2.34 -6.89
CA TYR A 29 -18.75 -2.17 -5.84
C TYR A 29 -18.34 -3.48 -5.15
N GLU A 30 -19.27 -4.39 -4.93
CA GLU A 30 -19.04 -5.63 -4.17
C GLU A 30 -18.61 -6.80 -5.04
N GLN A 31 -18.92 -6.78 -6.35
CA GLN A 31 -18.57 -7.89 -7.25
C GLN A 31 -17.70 -7.42 -8.41
N TRP A 32 -18.17 -6.52 -9.27
CA TRP A 32 -17.48 -6.23 -10.53
C TRP A 32 -16.13 -5.55 -10.32
N LEU A 33 -16.07 -4.54 -9.46
CA LEU A 33 -14.85 -3.79 -9.16
C LEU A 33 -13.78 -4.69 -8.53
N PRO A 34 -14.07 -5.52 -7.51
CA PRO A 34 -13.16 -6.54 -7.02
C PRO A 34 -12.59 -7.46 -8.10
N HIS A 35 -13.45 -7.97 -8.99
CA HIS A 35 -13.02 -8.85 -10.09
C HIS A 35 -12.14 -8.12 -11.12
N ALA A 36 -12.52 -6.91 -11.53
CA ALA A 36 -11.73 -6.09 -12.44
C ALA A 36 -10.37 -5.72 -11.84
N LEU A 37 -10.34 -5.38 -10.54
CA LEU A 37 -9.12 -5.03 -9.82
C LEU A 37 -8.18 -6.23 -9.67
N ARG A 38 -8.71 -7.43 -9.41
CA ARG A 38 -7.92 -8.67 -9.42
C ARG A 38 -7.18 -8.82 -10.75
N GLY A 39 -7.90 -8.81 -11.87
CA GLY A 39 -7.29 -8.96 -13.20
C GLY A 39 -6.28 -7.84 -13.53
N LEU A 40 -6.55 -6.61 -13.09
CA LEU A 40 -5.61 -5.50 -13.21
C LEU A 40 -4.30 -5.78 -12.44
N LEU A 41 -4.40 -6.22 -11.18
CA LEU A 41 -3.23 -6.47 -10.33
C LEU A 41 -2.43 -7.69 -10.79
N GLU A 42 -3.09 -8.71 -11.33
CA GLU A 42 -2.44 -9.84 -12.02
C GLU A 42 -1.63 -9.33 -13.22
N GLY A 43 -2.21 -8.50 -14.08
CA GLY A 43 -1.49 -7.87 -15.19
C GLY A 43 -0.32 -6.99 -14.73
N VAL A 44 -0.46 -6.24 -13.62
CA VAL A 44 0.64 -5.46 -13.03
C VAL A 44 1.79 -6.37 -12.60
N ARG A 45 1.50 -7.54 -12.05
CA ARG A 45 2.52 -8.50 -11.59
C ARG A 45 3.39 -9.01 -12.75
N GLU A 46 2.82 -9.13 -13.94
CA GLU A 46 3.49 -9.60 -15.16
C GLU A 46 4.37 -8.54 -15.83
N LEU A 47 4.23 -7.26 -15.44
CA LEU A 47 5.04 -6.19 -16.01
C LEU A 47 6.54 -6.36 -15.67
N PRO A 48 7.44 -5.89 -16.56
CA PRO A 48 8.84 -5.77 -16.22
C PRO A 48 9.03 -4.96 -14.94
N ARG A 49 10.01 -5.38 -14.11
CA ARG A 49 10.24 -4.85 -12.76
C ARG A 49 10.19 -3.32 -12.69
N GLU A 50 10.87 -2.63 -13.60
CA GLU A 50 10.92 -1.17 -13.60
C GLU A 50 9.53 -0.53 -13.69
N TYR A 51 8.65 -1.06 -14.54
CA TYR A 51 7.30 -0.53 -14.73
C TYR A 51 6.36 -0.95 -13.60
N ARG A 52 6.46 -2.21 -13.18
CA ARG A 52 5.70 -2.74 -12.04
C ARG A 52 5.96 -1.93 -10.78
N ASP A 53 7.23 -1.70 -10.45
CA ASP A 53 7.63 -0.98 -9.24
C ASP A 53 7.16 0.48 -9.29
N LYS A 54 7.16 1.11 -10.48
CA LYS A 54 6.57 2.45 -10.70
C LYS A 54 5.06 2.46 -10.44
N VAL A 55 4.32 1.46 -10.91
CA VAL A 55 2.87 1.33 -10.67
C VAL A 55 2.58 1.10 -9.19
N LEU A 56 3.28 0.17 -8.55
CA LEU A 56 3.09 -0.13 -7.13
C LEU A 56 3.44 1.07 -6.24
N LYS A 57 4.45 1.87 -6.58
CA LYS A 57 4.74 3.14 -5.88
C LYS A 57 3.63 4.18 -6.03
N LYS A 58 2.97 4.23 -7.19
CA LYS A 58 1.79 5.10 -7.35
C LYS A 58 0.59 4.57 -6.57
N MET A 59 0.41 3.25 -6.55
CA MET A 59 -0.62 2.59 -5.77
C MET A 59 -0.44 2.85 -4.27
N SER A 60 0.78 2.73 -3.74
CA SER A 60 1.08 3.04 -2.33
C SER A 60 0.69 4.48 -1.98
N ARG A 61 0.93 5.44 -2.89
CA ARG A 61 0.48 6.84 -2.75
C ARG A 61 -1.03 7.00 -2.70
N GLY A 62 -1.74 6.29 -3.57
CA GLY A 62 -3.19 6.23 -3.50
C GLY A 62 -3.69 5.71 -2.16
N CYS A 63 -3.06 4.64 -1.65
CA CYS A 63 -3.34 4.11 -0.32
C CYS A 63 -2.95 5.09 0.80
N GLY A 64 -1.86 5.85 0.64
CA GLY A 64 -1.36 6.82 1.63
C GLY A 64 -2.33 7.96 1.90
N VAL A 65 -3.00 8.47 0.87
CA VAL A 65 -4.04 9.52 1.00
C VAL A 65 -5.13 9.12 1.98
N LEU A 66 -5.58 7.86 1.93
CA LEU A 66 -6.64 7.34 2.80
C LEU A 66 -6.08 6.74 4.09
N GLY A 67 -4.90 6.13 4.03
CA GLY A 67 -4.30 5.41 5.15
C GLY A 67 -3.75 6.33 6.22
N THR A 68 -3.12 7.44 5.83
CA THR A 68 -2.52 8.43 6.74
C THR A 68 -3.50 8.93 7.82
N PRO A 69 -4.72 9.42 7.49
CA PRO A 69 -5.68 9.81 8.52
C PRO A 69 -6.22 8.62 9.33
N VAL A 70 -6.38 7.45 8.72
CA VAL A 70 -6.83 6.23 9.42
C VAL A 70 -5.83 5.80 10.49
N VAL A 71 -4.53 5.91 10.19
CA VAL A 71 -3.48 5.61 11.16
C VAL A 71 -3.18 6.80 12.09
N GLY A 72 -3.96 7.88 12.06
CA GLY A 72 -3.80 9.03 12.97
C GLY A 72 -2.56 9.88 12.72
N VAL A 73 -1.90 9.75 11.57
CA VAL A 73 -0.73 10.56 11.22
C VAL A 73 -1.22 11.91 10.70
N THR A 74 -0.69 13.00 11.24
CA THR A 74 -1.08 14.36 10.86
C THR A 74 0.10 15.13 10.26
N PRO A 75 -0.16 16.02 9.27
CA PRO A 75 0.88 16.85 8.68
C PRO A 75 1.63 17.66 9.72
N GLY A 76 2.95 17.54 9.74
CA GLY A 76 3.80 18.35 10.62
C GLY A 76 3.83 17.94 12.10
N MET A 77 3.31 16.75 12.47
CA MET A 77 3.42 16.24 13.84
C MET A 77 4.88 16.07 14.31
N GLY A 78 5.82 15.95 13.37
CA GLY A 78 7.24 15.77 13.62
C GLY A 78 7.63 14.31 13.79
N LEU A 79 8.92 14.02 13.59
CA LEU A 79 9.43 12.65 13.55
C LEU A 79 9.33 11.95 14.92
N GLU A 80 9.68 12.62 16.00
CA GLU A 80 9.63 12.01 17.34
C GLU A 80 8.21 11.69 17.79
N ALA A 81 7.26 12.60 17.53
CA ALA A 81 5.84 12.31 17.79
C ALA A 81 5.33 11.16 16.91
N TYR A 82 5.74 11.12 15.64
CA TYR A 82 5.41 10.00 14.75
C TYR A 82 5.98 8.67 15.25
N LYS A 83 7.23 8.64 15.72
CA LYS A 83 7.86 7.43 16.28
C LYS A 83 7.02 6.90 17.44
N LEU A 84 6.75 7.74 18.44
CA LEU A 84 5.93 7.35 19.60
C LEU A 84 4.56 6.84 19.17
N HIS A 85 3.87 7.60 18.32
CA HIS A 85 2.55 7.25 17.82
C HIS A 85 2.55 5.92 17.05
N ALA A 86 3.53 5.71 16.17
CA ALA A 86 3.62 4.52 15.34
C ALA A 86 4.00 3.25 16.13
N CYS A 87 4.77 3.38 17.21
CA CYS A 87 5.05 2.30 18.15
C CYS A 87 3.77 1.82 18.87
N ASP A 88 2.85 2.75 19.18
CA ASP A 88 1.63 2.47 19.94
C ASP A 88 0.46 1.96 19.06
N LEU A 89 0.60 2.00 17.73
CA LEU A 89 -0.42 1.52 16.81
C LEU A 89 -0.68 0.02 17.00
N GLN A 90 -1.96 -0.33 17.14
CA GLN A 90 -2.39 -1.71 17.30
C GLN A 90 -2.45 -2.44 15.95
N PRO A 91 -2.27 -3.78 15.94
CA PRO A 91 -2.67 -4.63 14.84
C PRO A 91 -4.07 -4.27 14.27
N PRO A 92 -4.26 -4.22 12.94
CA PRO A 92 -3.29 -4.52 11.89
C PRO A 92 -2.38 -3.35 11.50
N LEU A 93 -2.54 -2.16 12.09
CA LEU A 93 -1.90 -0.92 11.62
C LEU A 93 -0.50 -0.69 12.20
N GLY A 94 -0.09 -1.48 13.19
CA GLY A 94 1.21 -1.50 13.86
C GLY A 94 1.37 -2.78 14.69
N PRO A 95 2.31 -2.83 15.65
CA PRO A 95 3.24 -1.75 16.01
C PRO A 95 4.39 -1.61 15.00
N ARG A 96 5.12 -0.49 15.08
CA ARG A 96 6.36 -0.27 14.34
C ARG A 96 7.49 0.05 15.31
N ASP A 97 8.64 -0.59 15.15
CA ASP A 97 9.88 -0.12 15.78
C ASP A 97 10.59 0.81 14.81
N ILE A 98 10.99 2.00 15.29
CA ILE A 98 11.54 3.04 14.42
C ILE A 98 12.82 3.60 15.02
N GLU A 99 13.92 3.44 14.28
CA GLU A 99 15.23 3.96 14.62
C GLU A 99 15.69 4.96 13.57
N GLN A 100 16.49 5.95 13.97
CA GLN A 100 17.02 6.96 13.05
C GLN A 100 18.54 7.05 13.15
N PHE A 101 19.19 6.99 11.99
CA PHE A 101 20.64 7.09 11.82
C PHE A 101 20.93 8.24 10.86
N GLY A 102 21.03 9.46 11.40
CA GLY A 102 21.19 10.67 10.58
C GLY A 102 19.99 10.91 9.66
N ASP A 103 20.22 10.86 8.35
CA ASP A 103 19.20 11.05 7.31
C ASP A 103 18.52 9.72 6.87
N VAL A 104 18.77 8.62 7.58
CA VAL A 104 18.14 7.31 7.33
C VAL A 104 17.25 6.94 8.50
N ILE A 105 16.03 6.50 8.19
CA ILE A 105 15.07 5.98 9.17
C ILE A 105 14.87 4.50 8.88
N GLN A 106 15.18 3.65 9.84
CA GLN A 106 14.84 2.22 9.79
C GLN A 106 13.48 2.02 10.45
N VAL A 107 12.64 1.23 9.81
CA VAL A 107 11.33 0.85 10.33
C VAL A 107 11.18 -0.65 10.26
N ASP A 108 10.82 -1.26 11.38
CA ASP A 108 10.37 -2.64 11.46
C ASP A 108 8.86 -2.62 11.69
N TYR A 109 8.11 -3.07 10.69
CA TYR A 109 6.67 -3.22 10.78
C TYR A 109 6.30 -4.66 11.12
N HIS A 110 5.74 -4.84 12.30
CA HIS A 110 5.39 -6.15 12.84
C HIS A 110 4.00 -6.58 12.38
N HIS A 111 3.97 -7.63 11.57
CA HIS A 111 2.72 -8.22 11.13
C HIS A 111 2.10 -9.06 12.25
N PRO A 112 0.77 -9.03 12.41
CA PRO A 112 0.03 -10.04 13.13
C PRO A 112 0.30 -11.40 12.52
N LEU A 113 0.26 -12.40 13.39
CA LEU A 113 0.46 -13.78 13.03
C LEU A 113 -0.90 -14.48 12.90
N ASP A 114 -1.01 -15.39 11.96
CA ASP A 114 -2.15 -16.31 11.88
C ASP A 114 -2.08 -17.37 12.98
N LYS A 115 -3.09 -18.26 13.00
CA LYS A 115 -3.18 -19.37 13.95
C LYS A 115 -1.98 -20.34 13.90
N ASP A 116 -1.25 -20.36 12.80
CA ASP A 116 -0.09 -21.23 12.57
C ASP A 116 1.23 -20.49 12.84
N GLY A 117 1.16 -19.25 13.36
CA GLY A 117 2.31 -18.42 13.70
C GLY A 117 2.96 -17.74 12.50
N LYS A 118 2.29 -17.69 11.34
CA LYS A 118 2.84 -17.07 10.12
C LYS A 118 2.39 -15.61 9.99
N PRO A 119 3.28 -14.71 9.54
CA PRO A 119 2.93 -13.31 9.31
C PRO A 119 1.85 -13.17 8.23
N VAL A 120 0.83 -12.35 8.52
CA VAL A 120 -0.29 -12.09 7.62
C VAL A 120 -0.05 -10.82 6.82
N CYS A 121 -0.16 -10.91 5.49
CA CYS A 121 -0.08 -9.75 4.61
C CYS A 121 -1.29 -8.84 4.82
N HIS A 122 -1.04 -7.55 5.04
CA HIS A 122 -2.10 -6.56 5.29
C HIS A 122 -2.41 -5.65 4.11
N CYS A 123 -1.95 -6.01 2.92
CA CYS A 123 -2.47 -5.35 1.73
C CYS A 123 -4.00 -5.52 1.73
N PRO A 124 -4.80 -4.43 1.60
CA PRO A 124 -6.25 -4.54 1.58
C PRO A 124 -6.75 -5.52 0.53
N PHE A 125 -6.07 -5.60 -0.61
CA PHE A 125 -6.42 -6.54 -1.69
C PHE A 125 -6.12 -8.00 -1.33
N VAL A 126 -5.17 -8.26 -0.44
CA VAL A 126 -4.91 -9.62 0.08
C VAL A 126 -5.90 -9.97 1.18
N ILE A 127 -6.14 -9.06 2.14
CA ILE A 127 -7.12 -9.28 3.24
C ILE A 127 -8.52 -9.56 2.67
N LEU A 128 -8.90 -8.85 1.61
CA LEU A 128 -10.19 -9.04 0.93
C LEU A 128 -10.23 -10.27 0.01
N GLY A 129 -9.15 -11.07 -0.07
CA GLY A 129 -9.08 -12.25 -0.94
C GLY A 129 -9.11 -11.93 -2.43
N LEU A 130 -8.74 -10.70 -2.83
CA LEU A 130 -8.71 -10.29 -4.23
C LEU A 130 -7.47 -10.79 -4.93
N ILE A 131 -6.33 -10.86 -4.25
CA ILE A 131 -5.08 -11.38 -4.79
C ILE A 131 -4.33 -12.19 -3.73
N GLU A 132 -3.51 -13.13 -4.18
CA GLU A 132 -2.51 -13.79 -3.32
C GLU A 132 -1.37 -12.82 -3.00
N PRO A 133 -0.75 -12.92 -1.81
CA PRO A 133 0.38 -12.08 -1.48
C PRO A 133 1.59 -12.41 -2.37
N PHE A 134 2.37 -11.37 -2.71
CA PHE A 134 3.61 -11.51 -3.47
C PHE A 134 4.68 -10.52 -2.98
N PRO A 135 5.98 -10.79 -3.23
CA PRO A 135 7.09 -10.04 -2.64
C PRO A 135 7.01 -8.52 -2.84
N GLU A 136 6.59 -8.08 -4.01
CA GLU A 136 6.52 -6.66 -4.35
C GLU A 136 5.44 -5.89 -3.57
N LEU A 137 4.49 -6.58 -2.94
CA LEU A 137 3.56 -5.95 -1.98
C LEU A 137 4.28 -5.48 -0.72
N CYS A 138 5.36 -6.15 -0.28
CA CYS A 138 6.17 -5.68 0.85
C CYS A 138 6.87 -4.36 0.51
N GLN A 139 7.36 -4.22 -0.73
CA GLN A 139 7.90 -2.96 -1.22
C GLN A 139 6.83 -1.87 -1.32
N CYS A 140 5.61 -2.21 -1.74
CA CYS A 140 4.47 -1.31 -1.72
C CYS A 140 4.14 -0.83 -0.29
N ALA A 141 4.14 -1.73 0.69
CA ALA A 141 3.91 -1.40 2.10
C ALA A 141 5.01 -0.50 2.67
N ALA A 142 6.28 -0.75 2.33
CA ALA A 142 7.39 0.10 2.73
C ALA A 142 7.29 1.52 2.13
N ASN A 143 6.86 1.64 0.87
CA ASN A 143 6.60 2.95 0.25
C ASN A 143 5.45 3.69 0.96
N LEU A 144 4.38 2.99 1.35
CA LEU A 144 3.29 3.57 2.14
C LEU A 144 3.78 4.04 3.52
N GLY A 145 4.61 3.25 4.20
CA GLY A 145 5.20 3.64 5.47
C GLY A 145 6.14 4.84 5.37
N ALA A 146 6.87 4.97 4.25
CA ALA A 146 7.67 6.16 3.97
C ALA A 146 6.80 7.41 3.78
N GLU A 147 5.63 7.28 3.16
CA GLU A 147 4.69 8.39 3.01
C GLU A 147 4.13 8.87 4.34
N TYR A 148 3.87 7.97 5.30
CA TYR A 148 3.51 8.38 6.66
C TYR A 148 4.60 9.25 7.29
N ILE A 149 5.87 8.90 7.09
CA ILE A 149 7.01 9.71 7.54
C ILE A 149 7.05 11.05 6.78
N GLU A 150 6.82 11.06 5.47
CA GLU A 150 6.77 12.30 4.67
C GLU A 150 5.69 13.24 5.19
N VAL A 151 4.48 12.75 5.44
CA VAL A 151 3.39 13.57 5.99
C VAL A 151 3.74 14.06 7.38
N ALA A 152 4.19 13.17 8.27
CA ALA A 152 4.51 13.53 9.64
C ALA A 152 5.59 14.61 9.73
N THR A 153 6.62 14.53 8.88
CA THR A 153 7.81 15.37 8.97
C THR A 153 7.82 16.55 8.00
N GLY A 154 6.97 16.52 6.97
CA GLY A 154 7.03 17.44 5.83
C GLY A 154 8.28 17.26 4.97
N LYS A 155 9.08 16.21 5.18
CA LYS A 155 10.32 15.95 4.44
C LYS A 155 10.10 14.88 3.38
N PRO A 156 10.46 15.12 2.11
CA PRO A 156 10.31 14.12 1.07
C PRO A 156 11.27 12.94 1.29
N CYS A 157 10.79 11.74 1.05
CA CYS A 157 11.58 10.52 0.99
C CYS A 157 12.26 10.44 -0.37
N HIS A 158 13.58 10.27 -0.35
CA HIS A 158 14.39 10.10 -1.55
C HIS A 158 14.31 8.66 -2.08
N LYS A 159 14.53 7.68 -1.20
CA LYS A 159 14.55 6.24 -1.53
C LYS A 159 13.96 5.43 -0.39
N VAL A 160 13.30 4.33 -0.75
CA VAL A 160 12.90 3.26 0.19
C VAL A 160 13.60 1.98 -0.23
N GLU A 161 14.06 1.20 0.76
CA GLU A 161 14.71 -0.08 0.53
C GLU A 161 14.20 -1.12 1.53
N VAL A 162 13.64 -2.22 1.04
CA VAL A 162 13.22 -3.34 1.89
C VAL A 162 14.44 -4.24 2.15
N MET A 163 14.76 -4.42 3.43
CA MET A 163 15.89 -5.23 3.89
C MET A 163 15.46 -6.65 4.26
N ALA A 164 14.27 -6.79 4.83
CA ALA A 164 13.69 -8.07 5.23
C ALA A 164 12.17 -8.04 5.05
N SER A 165 11.58 -9.18 4.68
CA SER A 165 10.13 -9.33 4.64
C SER A 165 9.70 -10.81 4.67
N PRO A 166 8.45 -11.11 5.06
CA PRO A 166 7.91 -12.46 5.02
C PRO A 166 8.00 -13.11 3.63
N HIS A 167 7.82 -12.33 2.58
CA HIS A 167 7.72 -12.83 1.21
C HIS A 167 9.05 -12.81 0.44
N THR A 168 10.09 -12.14 0.95
CA THR A 168 11.43 -12.10 0.31
C THR A 168 12.47 -12.91 1.08
N THR A 169 12.50 -12.78 2.40
CA THR A 169 13.54 -13.36 3.26
C THR A 169 12.97 -14.39 4.25
N GLY A 170 11.66 -14.40 4.47
CA GLY A 170 10.99 -15.29 5.42
C GLY A 170 10.93 -14.74 6.85
N ASP A 171 11.39 -13.50 7.07
CA ASP A 171 11.31 -12.83 8.37
C ASP A 171 9.85 -12.58 8.80
N PRO A 172 9.54 -12.56 10.11
CA PRO A 172 8.18 -12.36 10.60
C PRO A 172 7.68 -10.91 10.50
N TYR A 173 8.51 -9.98 10.05
CA TYR A 173 8.23 -8.54 9.93
C TYR A 173 8.78 -8.00 8.60
N ILE A 174 8.32 -6.80 8.21
CA ILE A 174 8.96 -6.05 7.13
C ILE A 174 9.93 -5.05 7.76
N ARG A 175 11.23 -5.18 7.46
CA ARG A 175 12.22 -4.15 7.76
C ARG A 175 12.55 -3.37 6.52
N TYR A 176 12.47 -2.04 6.60
CA TYR A 176 12.81 -1.16 5.49
C TYR A 176 13.52 0.11 5.96
N LEU A 177 14.32 0.67 5.06
CA LEU A 177 15.03 1.92 5.23
C LEU A 177 14.34 3.02 4.40
N VAL A 178 14.15 4.17 5.02
CA VAL A 178 13.65 5.40 4.40
C VAL A 178 14.79 6.41 4.40
N TYR A 179 15.26 6.77 3.21
CA TYR A 179 16.35 7.72 3.02
C TYR A 179 15.76 9.11 2.79
N LEU A 180 16.05 10.08 3.66
CA LEU A 180 15.61 11.48 3.51
C LEU A 180 16.51 12.28 2.56
N LYS A 181 17.71 11.76 2.26
CA LYS A 181 18.66 12.27 1.27
C LYS A 181 19.18 11.13 0.40
N PRO A 182 19.80 11.40 -0.76
CA PRO A 182 20.53 10.37 -1.49
C PRO A 182 21.53 9.66 -0.57
N PRO A 183 21.58 8.32 -0.58
CA PRO A 183 22.63 7.60 0.14
C PRO A 183 23.98 8.09 -0.38
N VAL A 184 24.88 8.48 0.53
CA VAL A 184 26.25 8.80 0.15
C VAL A 184 26.84 7.52 -0.42
N SER A 185 27.16 7.51 -1.71
CA SER A 185 27.87 6.39 -2.32
C SER A 185 29.15 6.16 -1.52
N SER A 186 29.25 5.05 -0.79
CA SER A 186 30.53 4.58 -0.31
C SER A 186 31.31 4.03 -1.50
N ASN A 187 31.84 4.93 -2.34
CA ASN A 187 32.98 4.59 -3.18
C ASN A 187 34.20 4.50 -2.26
N THR A 188 34.51 3.29 -1.81
CA THR A 188 35.80 2.76 -1.30
C THR A 188 35.50 1.37 -0.74
N ARG A 189 36.06 0.26 -1.24
CA ARG A 189 37.45 -0.03 -1.63
C ARG A 189 37.47 -0.80 -2.96
N ASP A 190 38.11 -0.26 -4.01
CA ASP A 190 39.48 -0.65 -4.38
C ASP A 190 40.35 -1.12 -3.21
N GLU A 191 40.51 -2.44 -3.12
CA GLU A 191 41.76 -3.17 -2.86
C GLU A 191 41.63 -4.61 -3.35
#